data_AF-A0A356NQK7-F1
#
_entry.id   AF-A0A356NQK7-F1
#
_cell.length_a   1.000
_cell.length_b   1.000
_cell.length_c   1.000
_cell.angle_alpha   90.00
_cell.angle_beta   90.00
_cell.angle_gamma   90.00
#
_symmetry.space_group_name_H-M   'P 1'
#
loop_
_entity.id
_entity.type
_entity.pdbx_description
1 polymer ?
#
loop_
_entity_poly.entity_id
_entity_poly.type
_entity_poly.pdbx_seq_one_letter_code
_entity_poly.pdbx_strand_id
1 'polypeptide(L)'
;MKKITIQTVFSGWMAIGLVTTTQGEEKIDFARQVKPILESTCLSCHNPDNIKGELLLDTRVNALIGGEYGPVIEPGKPDESSLYTLTILDPDDDD
;
A
#
# COMPACT_ATOMS: atom_id res chain seq x y z
N MET A 1 27.94 -39.75 55.38
CA MET A 1 26.50 -40.00 55.21
C MET A 1 25.81 -38.64 55.03
N LYS A 2 25.04 -38.49 53.93
CA LYS A 2 24.07 -37.43 53.56
C LYS A 2 23.91 -36.32 54.63
N LYS A 3 24.05 -35.03 54.32
CA LYS A 3 23.05 -34.26 53.56
C LYS A 3 23.69 -33.14 52.72
N ILE A 4 23.30 -33.12 51.46
CA ILE A 4 23.50 -32.06 50.48
C ILE A 4 22.50 -30.95 50.82
N THR A 5 22.99 -29.73 51.05
CA THR A 5 22.13 -28.54 51.18
C THR A 5 22.42 -27.64 49.99
N ILE A 6 21.51 -27.69 49.03
CA ILE A 6 21.40 -26.74 47.92
C ILE A 6 20.85 -25.44 48.51
N GLN A 7 21.48 -24.29 48.28
CA GLN A 7 20.74 -23.05 48.03
C GLN A 7 21.60 -21.94 47.38
N THR A 8 21.35 -21.80 46.07
CA THR A 8 21.20 -20.57 45.28
C THR A 8 22.37 -19.58 45.22
N VAL A 9 23.23 -19.81 44.24
CA VAL A 9 23.95 -18.73 43.55
C VAL A 9 22.95 -17.74 42.95
N PHE A 10 23.20 -16.44 43.17
CA PHE A 10 22.43 -15.34 42.61
C PHE A 10 22.34 -15.50 41.09
N SER A 11 21.16 -15.92 40.62
CA SER A 11 20.85 -16.02 39.21
C SER A 11 20.90 -14.62 38.62
N GLY A 12 21.93 -14.34 37.82
CA GLY A 12 22.03 -13.14 37.01
C GLY A 12 20.84 -13.07 36.05
N TRP A 13 19.83 -12.29 36.42
CA TRP A 13 18.81 -11.84 35.49
C TRP A 13 19.37 -10.65 34.72
N MET A 14 20.12 -10.97 33.67
CA MET A 14 20.31 -10.03 32.57
C MET A 14 18.94 -9.92 31.89
N ALA A 15 18.14 -8.93 32.32
CA ALA A 15 16.92 -8.55 31.64
C ALA A 15 17.32 -8.06 30.24
N ILE A 16 17.19 -8.94 29.25
CA ILE A 16 17.18 -8.56 27.83
C ILE A 16 15.94 -7.68 27.68
N GLY A 17 16.17 -6.36 27.70
CA GLY A 17 15.14 -5.37 27.41
C GLY A 17 14.58 -5.67 26.03
N LEU A 18 13.28 -5.91 25.97
CA LEU A 18 12.55 -6.09 24.73
C LEU A 18 12.60 -4.76 23.97
N VAL A 19 13.51 -4.64 23.01
CA VAL A 19 13.54 -3.52 22.07
C VAL A 19 12.38 -3.75 21.10
N THR A 20 11.23 -3.18 21.42
CA THR A 20 10.12 -3.07 20.49
C THR A 20 10.45 -1.98 19.48
N THR A 21 11.01 -2.36 18.33
CA THR A 21 11.11 -1.46 17.18
C THR A 21 9.69 -1.14 16.71
N THR A 22 9.23 0.08 16.97
CA THR A 22 7.99 0.59 16.37
C THR A 22 8.27 0.83 14.89
N GLN A 23 7.81 -0.08 14.03
CA GLN A 23 7.75 0.19 12.59
C GLN A 23 6.64 1.22 12.37
N GLY A 24 7.03 2.49 12.17
CA GLY A 24 6.12 3.50 11.66
C GLY A 24 5.86 3.23 10.19
N GLU A 25 4.59 3.21 9.79
CA GLU A 25 4.20 3.13 8.38
C GLU A 25 4.83 4.30 7.61
N GLU A 26 5.68 4.00 6.63
CA GLU A 26 6.31 5.02 5.80
C GLU A 26 5.22 5.68 4.94
N LYS A 27 5.11 7.01 5.03
CA LYS A 27 4.16 7.77 4.19
C LYS A 27 4.54 7.60 2.72
N ILE A 28 3.56 7.20 1.91
CA ILE A 28 3.72 7.11 0.46
C ILE A 28 3.94 8.50 -0.13
N ASP A 29 4.97 8.62 -0.97
CA ASP A 29 5.26 9.79 -1.78
C ASP A 29 4.73 9.59 -3.20
N PHE A 30 3.62 10.28 -3.51
CA PHE A 30 2.97 10.17 -4.81
C PHE A 30 3.92 10.45 -5.97
N ALA A 31 4.76 11.49 -5.87
CA ALA A 31 5.61 11.92 -6.98
C ALA A 31 6.72 10.91 -7.29
N ARG A 32 7.25 10.25 -6.26
CA ARG A 32 8.32 9.26 -6.41
C ARG A 32 7.83 7.85 -6.65
N GLN A 33 6.69 7.47 -6.08
CA GLN A 33 6.26 6.07 -6.03
C GLN A 33 5.06 5.76 -6.93
N VAL A 34 4.14 6.71 -7.13
CA VAL A 34 2.87 6.45 -7.85
C VAL A 34 2.89 7.05 -9.24
N LYS A 35 3.27 8.33 -9.35
CA LYS A 35 3.26 9.08 -10.61
C LYS A 35 4.02 8.36 -11.74
N PRO A 36 5.24 7.81 -11.53
CA PRO A 36 5.96 7.13 -12.62
C PRO A 36 5.22 5.91 -13.18
N ILE A 37 4.45 5.20 -12.34
CA ILE A 37 3.66 4.03 -12.74
C ILE A 37 2.51 4.46 -13.65
N LEU A 38 1.81 5.54 -13.28
CA LEU A 38 0.73 6.08 -14.10
C LEU A 38 1.26 6.61 -15.44
N GLU A 39 2.39 7.31 -15.42
CA GLU A 39 3.05 7.82 -16.64
C GLU A 39 3.48 6.71 -17.59
N SER A 40 4.02 5.59 -17.09
CA SER A 40 4.49 4.50 -17.94
C SER A 40 3.38 3.66 -18.55
N THR A 41 2.24 3.54 -17.86
CA THR A 41 1.26 2.48 -18.15
C THR A 41 -0.11 3.04 -18.53
N CYS A 42 -0.56 4.11 -17.87
CA CYS A 42 -1.95 4.57 -17.95
C CYS A 42 -2.09 5.82 -18.84
N LEU A 43 -1.13 6.75 -18.76
CA LEU A 43 -1.20 8.04 -19.44
C LEU A 43 -0.95 7.98 -20.94
N SER A 44 -0.76 6.80 -21.55
CA SER A 44 -0.81 6.66 -23.01
C SER A 44 -2.24 6.80 -23.57
N CYS A 45 -3.24 6.48 -22.75
CA CYS A 45 -4.65 6.40 -23.14
C CYS A 45 -5.63 7.17 -22.22
N HIS A 46 -5.17 7.70 -21.09
CA HIS A 46 -6.00 8.44 -20.14
C HIS A 46 -5.43 9.84 -19.88
N ASN A 47 -5.31 10.62 -20.96
CA ASN A 47 -4.72 11.95 -20.98
C ASN A 47 -5.56 12.91 -21.87
N PRO A 48 -5.33 14.23 -21.84
CA PRO A 48 -6.14 15.18 -22.62
C PRO A 48 -6.14 14.97 -24.15
N ASP A 49 -5.12 14.33 -24.70
CA ASP A 49 -5.00 14.04 -26.13
C ASP A 49 -5.65 12.70 -26.53
N ASN A 50 -5.85 11.79 -25.57
CA ASN A 50 -6.51 10.50 -25.75
C ASN A 50 -7.26 10.11 -24.47
N ILE A 51 -8.60 10.19 -24.51
CA ILE A 51 -9.48 10.04 -23.34
C ILE A 51 -10.29 8.76 -23.46
N LYS A 52 -9.63 7.60 -23.36
CA LYS A 52 -10.32 6.31 -23.43
C LYS A 52 -11.24 6.14 -22.21
N GLY A 53 -12.48 5.68 -22.43
CA GLY A 53 -13.47 5.49 -21.37
C GLY A 53 -13.79 6.77 -20.60
N GLU A 54 -13.64 7.93 -21.23
CA GLU A 54 -13.86 9.27 -20.65
C GLU A 54 -13.01 9.57 -19.40
N LEU A 55 -11.99 8.75 -19.12
CA LEU A 55 -11.17 8.84 -17.91
C LEU A 55 -9.87 9.62 -18.18
N LEU A 56 -9.61 10.61 -17.31
CA LEU A 56 -8.41 11.42 -17.29
C LEU A 56 -7.63 11.21 -15.98
N LEU A 57 -6.37 10.77 -16.07
CA LEU A 57 -5.50 10.50 -14.90
C LEU A 57 -4.32 11.49 -14.78
N ASP A 58 -4.27 12.50 -15.64
CA ASP A 58 -3.19 13.48 -15.74
C ASP A 58 -3.10 14.44 -14.54
N THR A 59 -4.24 14.74 -13.93
CA THR A 59 -4.33 15.57 -12.72
C THR A 59 -5.13 14.88 -11.62
N ARG A 60 -4.83 15.24 -10.37
CA ARG A 60 -5.58 14.74 -9.19
C ARG A 60 -7.08 15.05 -9.29
N VAL A 61 -7.45 16.22 -9.81
CA VAL A 61 -8.86 16.62 -9.90
C VAL A 61 -9.58 15.73 -10.88
N ASN A 62 -9.01 15.54 -12.08
CA ASN A 62 -9.58 14.68 -13.11
C ASN A 62 -9.68 13.22 -12.65
N ALA A 63 -8.63 12.69 -12.03
CA ALA A 63 -8.60 11.32 -11.55
C ALA A 63 -9.69 11.03 -10.48
N LEU A 64 -10.09 12.04 -9.70
CA LEU A 64 -11.17 11.93 -8.71
C LEU A 64 -12.57 12.15 -9.30
N ILE A 65 -12.69 12.76 -10.47
CA ILE A 65 -13.97 12.85 -11.19
C ILE A 65 -14.36 11.46 -11.73
N GLY A 66 -13.38 10.71 -12.26
CA GLY A 66 -13.59 9.39 -12.83
C GLY A 66 -13.80 9.42 -14.35
N GLY A 67 -14.45 8.39 -14.88
CA GLY A 67 -14.71 8.22 -16.31
C GLY A 67 -16.16 7.83 -16.60
N GLU A 68 -16.36 7.14 -17.72
CA GLU A 68 -17.67 6.72 -18.26
C GLU A 68 -18.56 6.01 -17.22
N TYR A 69 -17.95 5.22 -16.34
CA TYR A 69 -18.64 4.43 -15.32
C TYR A 69 -18.66 5.10 -13.92
N GLY A 70 -18.25 6.35 -13.82
CA GLY A 70 -18.18 7.11 -12.56
C GLY A 70 -16.78 7.13 -11.94
N PRO A 71 -16.68 7.44 -10.62
CA PRO A 71 -15.41 7.53 -9.90
C PRO A 71 -14.60 6.23 -9.97
N VAL A 72 -13.29 6.36 -10.19
CA VAL A 72 -12.36 5.21 -10.23
C VAL A 72 -11.43 5.15 -9.02
N ILE A 73 -11.42 6.20 -8.20
CA ILE A 73 -10.64 6.30 -6.97
C ILE A 73 -11.56 6.77 -5.84
N GLU A 74 -11.72 5.93 -4.82
CA GLU A 74 -12.40 6.24 -3.56
C GLU A 74 -11.34 6.44 -2.45
N PRO A 75 -11.08 7.68 -2.01
CA PRO A 75 -10.00 7.97 -1.06
C PRO A 75 -10.11 7.16 0.24
N GLY A 76 -9.07 6.36 0.53
CA GLY A 76 -9.00 5.52 1.72
C GLY A 76 -9.77 4.21 1.64
N LYS A 77 -10.40 3.90 0.49
CA LYS A 77 -11.16 2.68 0.23
C LYS A 77 -10.64 2.01 -1.05
N PRO A 78 -9.46 1.34 -1.01
CA PRO A 78 -8.87 0.73 -2.20
C PRO A 78 -9.80 -0.32 -2.83
N ASP A 79 -10.49 -1.12 -2.02
CA ASP A 79 -11.40 -2.16 -2.51
C ASP A 79 -12.67 -1.61 -3.18
N GLU A 80 -12.98 -0.32 -2.97
CA GLU A 80 -14.07 0.39 -3.67
C GLU A 80 -13.55 1.21 -4.86
N SER A 81 -12.23 1.19 -5.12
CA SER A 81 -11.58 1.94 -6.20
C SER A 81 -11.31 1.02 -7.40
N SER A 82 -12.09 1.19 -8.48
CA SER A 82 -11.90 0.35 -9.68
C SER A 82 -10.51 0.48 -10.30
N LEU A 83 -9.86 1.64 -10.18
CA LEU A 83 -8.48 1.81 -10.63
C LEU A 83 -7.51 0.86 -9.90
N TYR A 84 -7.76 0.54 -8.63
CA TYR A 84 -6.96 -0.43 -7.89
C TYR A 84 -7.33 -1.87 -8.27
N THR A 85 -8.62 -2.21 -8.22
CA THR A 85 -9.08 -3.60 -8.43
C THR A 85 -8.69 -4.11 -9.81
N LEU A 86 -8.83 -3.29 -10.87
CA LEU A 86 -8.44 -3.64 -12.24
C LEU A 86 -6.94 -3.91 -12.41
N THR A 87 -6.09 -3.39 -11.52
CA THR A 87 -4.63 -3.61 -11.59
C THR A 87 -4.17 -4.90 -10.91
N ILE A 88 -5.07 -5.57 -10.19
CA ILE A 88 -4.78 -6.79 -9.44
C ILE A 88 -5.61 -8.00 -9.91
N LEU A 89 -6.41 -7.84 -10.97
CA LEU A 89 -7.15 -8.95 -11.58
C LEU A 89 -6.20 -9.97 -12.21
N ASP A 90 -6.67 -11.21 -12.31
CA ASP A 90 -5.96 -12.23 -13.07
C ASP A 90 -5.93 -11.83 -14.56
N PRO A 91 -4.85 -12.11 -15.32
CA PRO A 91 -4.75 -11.72 -16.73
C PRO A 91 -5.84 -12.33 -17.64
N ASP A 92 -6.47 -13.41 -17.18
CA ASP A 92 -7.53 -14.14 -17.89
C ASP A 92 -8.93 -13.81 -17.31
N ASP A 93 -9.03 -12.78 -16.47
CA ASP A 93 -10.31 -12.26 -15.96
C ASP A 93 -11.13 -11.68 -17.13
N ASP A 94 -12.44 -11.93 -17.12
CA ASP A 94 -13.36 -11.54 -18.20
C ASP A 94 -13.97 -10.14 -18.03
N ASP A 95 -13.62 -9.44 -16.94
CA ASP A 95 -14.00 -8.05 -16.66
C ASP A 95 -12.91 -7.01 -17.05
#